data_AF-L9L4W0-F1
#
_entry.id   AF-L9L4W0-F1
#
_cell.length_a   1.000
_cell.length_b   1.000
_cell.length_c   1.000
_cell.angle_alpha   90.00
_cell.angle_beta   90.00
_cell.angle_gamma   90.00
#
_symmetry.space_group_name_H-M   'P 1'
#
loop_
_entity.id
_entity.type
_entity.pdbx_description
1 polymer ?
#
loop_
_entity_poly.entity_id
_entity_poly.type
_entity_poly.pdbx_seq_one_letter_code
_entity_poly.pdbx_strand_id
1 'polypeptide(L)'
;MKLELWSLSEGADDVQTAVSYSVTVQESYPHPFDQIYYTSCTDILNWFKCTRHRISYRTAYRHGEKTMYRRKSQCCPGFYESREMCVRPKQRMDEVGEGGKR
;
A
#
# COMPACT_ATOMS: atom_id res chain seq x y z
N MET A 1 -7.87 20.90 7.64
CA MET A 1 -7.55 20.69 6.21
C MET A 1 -8.08 19.31 5.84
N LYS A 2 -9.25 19.24 5.20
CA LYS A 2 -9.91 17.99 4.82
C LYS A 2 -9.97 17.97 3.29
N LEU A 3 -9.01 17.30 2.67
CA LEU A 3 -8.96 17.10 1.22
C LEU A 3 -9.72 15.82 0.91
N GLU A 4 -11.01 15.97 0.71
CA GLU A 4 -11.92 14.92 0.26
C GLU A 4 -12.03 15.08 -1.27
N LEU A 5 -11.14 14.44 -2.02
CA LEU A 5 -11.19 14.37 -3.48
C LEU A 5 -12.15 13.25 -3.89
N TRP A 6 -13.44 13.55 -3.93
CA TRP A 6 -14.50 12.65 -4.39
C TRP A 6 -14.60 12.83 -5.90
N SER A 7 -14.20 11.82 -6.67
CA SER A 7 -14.50 11.78 -8.10
C SER A 7 -15.88 11.12 -8.28
N LEU A 8 -16.95 11.87 -8.04
CA LEU A 8 -18.26 11.47 -8.56
C LEU A 8 -18.26 11.80 -10.05
N SER A 9 -18.03 10.80 -10.90
CA SER A 9 -18.45 10.91 -12.29
C SER A 9 -19.97 10.89 -12.32
N GLU A 10 -20.57 11.97 -12.82
CA GLU A 10 -22.02 12.08 -13.03
C GLU A 10 -22.48 10.91 -13.93
N GLY A 11 -23.14 9.90 -13.35
CA GLY A 11 -23.63 8.71 -14.05
C GLY A 11 -22.99 7.36 -13.67
N ALA A 12 -22.14 7.29 -12.65
CA ALA A 12 -21.64 6.00 -12.13
C ALA A 12 -22.55 5.43 -11.03
N ASP A 13 -22.92 4.14 -11.14
CA ASP A 13 -23.69 3.40 -10.11
C ASP A 13 -22.82 2.97 -8.90
N ASP A 14 -21.52 3.31 -8.91
CA ASP A 14 -20.51 2.90 -7.93
C ASP A 14 -19.67 4.09 -7.42
N VAL A 15 -19.29 4.03 -6.14
CA VAL A 15 -18.41 4.99 -5.45
C VAL A 15 -17.01 4.40 -5.30
N GLN A 16 -16.00 5.07 -5.88
CA GLN A 16 -14.60 4.74 -5.65
C GLN A 16 -14.08 5.41 -4.38
N THR A 17 -13.71 4.61 -3.38
CA THR A 17 -13.11 5.05 -2.12
C THR A 17 -11.65 4.59 -2.03
N ALA A 18 -10.75 5.45 -1.55
CA ALA A 18 -9.39 5.05 -1.22
C ALA A 18 -9.36 4.40 0.18
N VAL A 19 -9.00 3.12 0.24
CA VAL A 19 -8.88 2.35 1.48
C VAL A 19 -7.42 2.18 1.82
N SER A 20 -7.02 2.57 3.04
CA SER A 20 -5.69 2.31 3.58
C SER A 20 -5.61 0.90 4.16
N TYR A 21 -4.45 0.27 4.02
CA TYR A 21 -4.14 -1.03 4.62
C TYR A 21 -2.66 -1.08 5.00
N SER A 22 -2.33 -1.81 6.06
CA SER A 22 -0.95 -1.96 6.48
C SER A 22 -0.29 -3.17 5.82
N VAL A 23 0.95 -2.98 5.38
CA VAL A 23 1.75 -3.99 4.69
C VAL A 23 3.14 -4.01 5.30
N THR A 24 3.65 -5.19 5.61
CA THR A 24 5.04 -5.38 5.98
C THR A 24 5.90 -5.43 4.72
N VAL A 25 6.76 -4.45 4.56
CA VAL A 25 7.69 -4.37 3.42
C VAL A 25 9.11 -4.64 3.89
N GLN A 26 9.91 -5.27 3.03
CA GLN A 26 11.34 -5.39 3.24
C GLN A 26 12.02 -4.14 2.68
N GLU A 27 12.72 -3.41 3.54
CA GLU A 27 13.48 -2.22 3.18
C GLU A 27 14.97 -2.48 3.25
N SER A 28 15.71 -2.03 2.25
CA SER A 28 17.16 -1.97 2.28
C SER A 28 17.64 -0.69 2.98
N TYR A 29 18.62 -0.79 3.87
CA TYR A 29 19.25 0.35 4.52
C TYR A 29 20.79 0.18 4.59
N PRO A 30 21.56 1.28 4.63
CA PRO A 30 23.00 1.22 4.81
C PRO A 30 23.35 0.85 6.25
N HIS A 31 23.99 -0.29 6.44
CA HIS A 31 24.44 -0.79 7.74
C HIS A 31 25.97 -0.67 7.85
N PRO A 32 26.49 0.02 8.89
CA PRO A 32 27.92 0.13 9.10
C PRO A 32 28.50 -1.20 9.57
N PHE A 33 29.67 -1.56 9.06
CA PHE A 33 30.45 -2.68 9.55
C PHE A 33 31.92 -2.28 9.65
N ASP A 34 32.61 -2.83 10.64
CA ASP A 34 34.03 -2.56 10.85
C ASP A 34 34.88 -3.45 9.96
N GLN A 35 35.71 -2.83 9.13
CA GLN A 35 36.67 -3.50 8.28
C GLN A 35 38.06 -3.37 8.90
N ILE A 36 38.55 -4.48 9.44
CA ILE A 36 39.89 -4.58 10.01
C ILE A 36 40.88 -4.93 8.91
N TYR A 37 41.93 -4.13 8.76
CA TYR A 37 43.04 -4.41 7.85
C TYR A 37 44.37 -4.10 8.53
N TYR A 38 45.39 -4.88 8.20
CA TYR A 38 46.72 -4.75 8.79
C TYR A 38 47.62 -3.96 7.84
N THR A 39 48.20 -2.87 8.34
CA THR A 39 49.16 -2.05 7.58
C THR A 39 50.52 -2.03 8.28
N SER A 40 51.60 -1.80 7.54
CA SER A 40 52.88 -1.43 8.16
C SER A 40 52.71 -0.09 8.87
N CYS A 41 53.19 -0.01 10.12
CA CYS A 41 53.27 1.25 10.85
C CYS A 41 54.39 2.11 10.24
N THR A 42 54.26 3.43 10.28
CA THR A 42 55.25 4.34 9.69
C THR A 42 56.58 4.37 10.44
N ASP A 43 56.62 4.08 11.74
CA ASP A 43 57.86 4.02 12.54
C ASP A 43 57.67 3.18 13.82
N ILE A 44 58.23 1.97 13.92
CA ILE A 44 58.50 1.32 15.23
C ILE A 44 59.52 0.15 15.21
N LEU A 45 60.32 0.00 14.14
CA LEU A 45 61.01 -1.23 13.71
C LEU A 45 60.05 -2.14 12.92
N ASN A 46 60.49 -2.53 11.72
CA ASN A 46 59.72 -3.03 10.57
C ASN A 46 58.99 -4.39 10.74
N TRP A 47 58.86 -4.88 11.97
CA TRP A 47 58.38 -6.22 12.31
C TRP A 47 56.95 -6.24 12.85
N PHE A 48 56.41 -5.11 13.30
CA PHE A 48 55.02 -5.02 13.79
C PHE A 48 54.03 -4.55 12.71
N LYS A 49 52.89 -5.23 12.63
CA LYS A 49 51.73 -4.81 11.83
C LYS A 49 50.79 -3.99 12.72
N CYS A 50 50.39 -2.80 12.27
CA CYS A 50 49.36 -2.00 12.92
C CYS A 50 47.98 -2.47 12.47
N THR A 51 47.07 -2.69 13.41
CA THR A 51 45.65 -2.89 13.12
C THR A 51 45.04 -1.54 12.75
N ARG A 52 44.41 -1.46 11.58
CA ARG A 52 43.62 -0.30 11.15
C ARG A 52 42.16 -0.71 11.04
N HIS A 53 41.30 0.17 11.54
CA HIS A 53 39.86 0.02 11.48
C HIS A 53 39.31 1.03 10.46
N ARG A 54 38.45 0.57 9.57
CA ARG A 54 37.73 1.42 8.62
C ARG A 54 36.26 1.04 8.67
N ILE A 55 35.41 2.03 8.93
CA ILE A 55 33.97 1.86 8.82
C ILE A 55 33.62 1.81 7.33
N SER A 56 33.00 0.71 6.93
CA SER A 56 32.47 0.51 5.59
C SER A 56 30.97 0.27 5.68
N TYR A 57 30.22 0.53 4.62
CA TYR A 57 28.76 0.36 4.60
C TYR A 57 28.37 -0.80 3.69
N ARG A 58 27.44 -1.63 4.16
CA ARG A 58 26.80 -2.70 3.38
C ARG A 58 25.30 -2.54 3.41
N THR A 59 24.64 -3.03 2.37
CA THR A 59 23.18 -3.11 2.35
C THR A 59 22.73 -4.17 3.35
N ALA A 60 21.91 -3.78 4.32
CA ALA A 60 21.17 -4.68 5.19
C ALA A 60 19.68 -4.53 4.93
N TYR A 61 18.91 -5.52 5.37
CA TYR A 61 17.46 -5.54 5.20
C TYR A 61 16.76 -5.49 6.55
N ARG A 62 15.65 -4.77 6.61
CA ARG A 62 14.73 -4.76 7.76
C ARG A 62 13.29 -4.82 7.29
N HIS A 63 12.40 -5.32 8.13
CA HIS A 63 10.97 -5.26 7.87
C HIS A 63 10.38 -4.01 8.52
N GLY A 64 9.65 -3.21 7.74
CA GLY A 64 8.93 -2.04 8.19
C GLY A 64 7.46 -2.14 7.79
N GLU A 65 6.56 -1.70 8.66
CA GLU A 65 5.14 -1.57 8.33
C GLU A 65 4.93 -0.28 7.53
N LYS A 66 4.29 -0.39 6.37
CA LYS A 66 3.89 0.75 5.54
C LYS A 66 2.39 0.73 5.30
N THR A 67 1.80 1.91 5.39
CA THR A 67 0.43 2.13 4.96
C THR A 67 0.40 2.28 3.44
N MET A 68 -0.28 1.36 2.78
CA MET A 68 -0.56 1.42 1.35
C MET A 68 -2.02 1.82 1.13
N TYR A 69 -2.33 2.34 -0.05
CA TYR A 69 -3.68 2.75 -0.43
C TYR A 69 -4.13 1.94 -1.65
N ARG A 70 -5.35 1.41 -1.61
CA ARG A 70 -6.01 0.77 -2.76
C ARG A 70 -7.35 1.42 -3.02
N ARG A 71 -7.79 1.43 -4.27
CA ARG A 71 -9.15 1.86 -4.62
C ARG A 71 -10.10 0.69 -4.36
N LYS A 72 -11.24 0.98 -3.74
CA LYS A 72 -12.34 0.06 -3.56
C LYS A 72 -13.60 0.70 -4.13
N SER A 73 -14.24 0.02 -5.08
CA SER A 73 -15.58 0.31 -5.58
C SER A 73 -16.63 -0.19 -4.58
N GLN A 74 -17.64 0.62 -4.29
CA GLN A 74 -18.81 0.24 -3.51
C GLN A 74 -20.08 0.87 -4.10
N CYS A 75 -21.14 0.08 -4.24
CA CYS A 75 -22.39 0.58 -4.81
C CYS A 75 -23.01 1.73 -4.00
N CYS A 76 -23.58 2.70 -4.71
CA CYS A 76 -24.31 3.81 -4.12
C CYS A 76 -25.52 3.33 -3.29
N PRO A 77 -25.93 4.08 -2.25
CA PRO A 77 -27.16 3.79 -1.50
C PRO A 77 -28.37 3.67 -2.45
N GLY A 78 -29.10 2.55 -2.38
CA GLY A 78 -30.25 2.27 -3.25
C GLY A 78 -29.95 1.31 -4.40
N PHE A 79 -28.68 0.93 -4.61
CA PHE A 79 -28.27 -0.15 -5.51
C PHE A 79 -27.73 -1.32 -4.68
N TYR A 80 -27.88 -2.55 -5.17
CA TYR A 80 -27.28 -3.73 -4.55
C TYR A 80 -26.20 -4.32 -5.45
N GLU A 81 -25.17 -4.89 -4.84
CA GLU A 81 -24.08 -5.53 -5.57
C GLU A 81 -24.52 -6.91 -6.06
N SER A 82 -24.48 -7.12 -7.38
CA SER A 82 -24.73 -8.40 -8.04
C SER A 82 -23.61 -8.69 -9.03
N ARG A 83 -22.80 -9.72 -8.78
CA ARG A 83 -21.68 -10.10 -9.66
C ARG A 83 -20.78 -8.90 -10.02
N GLU A 84 -20.38 -8.11 -9.02
CA GLU A 84 -19.53 -6.91 -9.18
C GLU A 84 -20.19 -5.75 -9.97
N MET A 85 -21.51 -5.83 -10.23
CA MET A 85 -22.29 -4.77 -10.84
C MET A 85 -23.30 -4.19 -9.84
N CYS A 86 -23.47 -2.88 -9.86
CA CYS A 86 -24.48 -2.20 -9.05
C CYS A 86 -25.82 -2.24 -9.78
N VAL A 87 -26.74 -3.07 -9.29
CA VAL A 87 -28.04 -3.27 -9.91
C VAL A 87 -29.09 -2.47 -9.14
N ARG A 88 -29.93 -1.73 -9.87
CA ARG A 88 -31.08 -1.06 -9.28
C ARG A 88 -32.11 -2.12 -8.85
N PRO A 89 -32.64 -2.09 -7.63
CA PRO A 89 -33.77 -2.94 -7.25
C PRO A 89 -34.93 -2.68 -8.21
N LYS A 90 -35.44 -3.73 -8.85
CA LYS A 90 -36.67 -3.64 -9.63
C LYS A 90 -37.77 -3.15 -8.69
N GLN A 91 -38.25 -1.93 -8.92
CA GLN A 91 -39.56 -1.55 -8.41
C GLN A 91 -40.54 -2.58 -8.97
N ARG A 92 -41.18 -3.30 -8.06
CA ARG A 92 -42.29 -4.19 -8.36
C ARG A 92 -43.27 -3.37 -9.21
N MET A 93 -43.54 -3.78 -10.45
CA MET A 93 -44.61 -3.17 -11.22
C MET A 93 -45.88 -3.23 -10.39
N ASP A 94 -46.58 -2.11 -10.33
CA ASP A 94 -47.88 -1.98 -9.69
C ASP A 94 -48.82 -3.09 -10.20
N GLU A 95 -49.51 -3.78 -9.28
CA GLU A 95 -50.75 -4.48 -9.62
C GLU A 95 -51.81 -3.42 -9.99
N VAL A 96 -51.70 -2.86 -11.20
CA VAL A 96 -52.84 -2.21 -11.85
C VAL A 96 -53.78 -3.33 -12.27
N GLY A 97 -54.92 -3.40 -11.57
CA GLY A 97 -55.95 -4.40 -11.79
C GLY A 97 -56.42 -4.42 -13.25
N GLU A 98 -56.32 -5.60 -13.86
CA GLU A 98 -56.98 -5.89 -15.13
C GLU A 98 -58.29 -6.64 -14.82
N GLY A 99 -59.38 -5.87 -14.74
CA GLY A 99 -60.74 -6.39 -14.78
C GLY A 99 -61.01 -7.04 -16.14
N GLY A 100 -60.84 -8.36 -16.22
CA GLY A 100 -61.19 -9.19 -17.37
C GLY A 100 -62.59 -9.79 -17.21
N LYS A 101 -63.51 -9.33 -18.06
CA LYS A 101 -64.91 -9.77 -18.26
C LYS A 101 -65.12 -11.30 -18.25
N ARG A 102 -66.20 -11.73 -17.62
CA ARG A 102 -67.06 -12.85 -18.07
C ARG A 102 -68.51 -12.42 -17.98
#